data_AF-X1GMT4-F1
#
_entry.id   AF-X1GMT4-F1
#
_cell.length_a   1.000
_cell.length_b   1.000
_cell.length_c   1.000
_cell.angle_alpha   90.00
_cell.angle_beta   90.00
_cell.angle_gamma   90.00
#
_symmetry.space_group_name_H-M   'P 1'
#
loop_
_entity.id
_entity.type
_entity.pdbx_description
1 polymer ?
#
loop_
_entity_poly.entity_id
_entity_poly.type
_entity_poly.pdbx_seq_one_letter_code
_entity_poly.pdbx_strand_id
1 'polypeptide(L)' 'TDIYNKVIKGKKLCFLVRDAGLTQLAPGTTTALGIGPISSKDIDKITGDLPLL' A
#
# COMPACT_ATOMS: atom_id res chain seq x y z
N THR A 1 6.92 0.17 5.11
CA THR A 1 7.37 -1.00 4.30
C THR A 1 6.76 -2.31 4.79
N ASP A 2 6.40 -2.42 6.07
CA ASP A 2 5.91 -3.68 6.66
C ASP A 2 4.58 -4.17 6.09
N ILE A 3 3.65 -3.25 5.79
CA ILE A 3 2.37 -3.62 5.17
C ILE A 3 2.59 -4.19 3.76
N TYR A 4 3.45 -3.57 2.95
CA TYR A 4 3.76 -4.08 1.61
C TYR A 4 4.30 -5.52 1.67
N ASN A 5 5.24 -5.79 2.58
CA ASN A 5 5.79 -7.13 2.77
C ASN A 5 4.72 -8.15 3.23
N LYS A 6 3.81 -7.75 4.13
CA LYS A 6 2.69 -8.59 4.58
C LYS A 6 1.76 -8.97 3.41
N VAL A 7 1.48 -8.01 2.53
CA VAL A 7 0.62 -8.20 1.36
C VAL A 7 1.26 -9.12 0.31
N ILE A 8 2.55 -8.91 0.00
CA ILE A 8 3.29 -9.77 -0.94
C ILE A 8 3.42 -11.19 -0.41
N LYS A 9 3.75 -11.37 0.87
CA LYS A 9 3.80 -12.69 1.51
C LYS A 9 2.44 -13.41 1.48
N GLY A 10 1.36 -12.64 1.62
CA GLY A 10 -0.02 -13.14 1.49
C GLY A 10 -0.47 -13.43 0.06
N LYS A 11 0.39 -13.22 -0.95
CA LYS A 11 0.10 -13.37 -2.39
C LYS A 11 -1.17 -12.60 -2.82
N LYS A 12 -1.38 -11.43 -2.25
CA LYS A 12 -2.50 -10.55 -2.58
C LYS A 12 -2.06 -9.53 -3.63
N LEU A 13 -2.99 -9.11 -4.49
CA LEU A 13 -2.74 -8.07 -5.49
C LEU A 13 -2.51 -6.72 -4.81
N CYS A 14 -1.45 -6.02 -5.21
CA CYS A 14 -1.15 -4.68 -4.73
C CYS A 14 -0.25 -3.91 -5.69
N PHE A 15 -0.21 -2.60 -5.51
CA PHE A 15 0.66 -1.71 -6.26
C PHE A 15 1.30 -0.68 -5.32
N LEU A 16 2.64 -0.60 -5.34
CA LEU A 16 3.41 0.37 -4.58
C LEU A 16 3.64 1.62 -5.44
N VAL A 17 2.97 2.71 -5.08
CA VAL A 17 3.03 3.97 -5.82
C VAL A 17 4.32 4.70 -5.49
N ARG A 18 4.99 5.19 -6.54
CA ARG A 18 6.18 6.03 -6.44
C ARG A 18 5.92 7.36 -7.12
N ASP A 19 6.39 8.43 -6.49
CA ASP A 19 6.31 9.77 -7.01
C ASP A 19 7.12 9.91 -8.31
N ALA A 20 6.56 10.63 -9.30
CA ALA A 20 7.18 10.83 -10.60
C ALA A 20 8.27 11.93 -10.62
N GLY A 21 8.44 12.68 -9.54
CA GLY A 21 9.32 13.85 -9.47
C GLY A 21 8.65 15.16 -9.89
N LEU A 22 7.32 15.18 -9.97
CA LEU A 22 6.52 16.36 -10.35
C LEU A 22 5.93 17.08 -9.13
N THR A 23 6.41 16.72 -7.94
CA THR A 23 5.98 17.28 -6.65
C THR A 23 7.22 17.76 -5.88
N GLN A 24 7.03 18.20 -4.63
CA GLN A 24 8.15 18.58 -3.75
C GLN A 24 8.95 17.37 -3.25
N LEU A 25 8.44 16.15 -3.45
CA LEU A 25 9.13 14.93 -3.06
C LEU A 25 10.23 14.61 -4.09
N ALA A 26 11.28 13.93 -3.63
CA ALA A 26 12.29 13.43 -4.54
C ALA A 26 11.67 12.41 -5.51
N PRO A 27 12.06 12.39 -6.81
CA PRO A 27 11.60 11.39 -7.75
C PRO A 27 11.83 9.96 -7.24
N GLY A 28 10.85 9.09 -7.39
CA GLY A 28 10.92 7.70 -6.92
C GLY A 28 10.58 7.51 -5.44
N THR A 29 10.26 8.58 -4.69
CA THR A 29 9.77 8.48 -3.32
C THR A 29 8.53 7.59 -3.27
N THR A 30 8.50 6.61 -2.37
CA THR A 30 7.31 5.77 -2.16
C THR A 30 6.25 6.57 -1.39
N THR A 31 5.06 6.72 -1.97
CA THR A 31 4.02 7.63 -1.42
C THR A 31 2.76 6.91 -0.95
N ALA A 32 2.36 5.84 -1.63
CA ALA A 32 1.13 5.12 -1.30
C ALA A 32 1.21 3.62 -1.63
N LEU A 33 0.32 2.84 -1.03
CA LEU A 33 0.14 1.42 -1.33
C LEU A 33 -1.34 1.15 -1.63
N GLY A 34 -1.63 0.76 -2.86
CA GLY A 34 -2.94 0.23 -3.23
C GLY A 34 -2.98 -1.28 -3.00
N ILE A 35 -4.03 -1.79 -2.35
CA ILE A 35 -4.24 -3.23 -2.09
C ILE A 35 -5.61 -3.61 -2.65
N GLY A 36 -5.65 -4.63 -3.51
CA GLY A 36 -6.91 -5.15 -4.07
C GLY A 36 -6.92 -5.33 -5.59
N PRO A 37 -8.08 -5.71 -6.16
CA PRO A 37 -9.34 -5.95 -5.44
C PRO A 37 -9.28 -7.21 -4.57
N ILE A 38 -9.77 -7.11 -3.32
CA ILE A 38 -9.90 -8.21 -2.36
C ILE A 38 -11.13 -7.96 -1.46
N SER A 39 -11.59 -8.96 -0.71
CA SER A 39 -12.68 -8.76 0.24
C SER A 39 -12.29 -7.81 1.37
N SER A 40 -13.24 -7.02 1.88
CA SER A 40 -13.03 -6.11 3.02
C SER A 40 -12.53 -6.85 4.25
N LYS A 41 -13.14 -7.99 4.59
CA LYS A 41 -12.69 -8.83 5.71
C LYS A 41 -11.22 -9.27 5.60
N ASP A 42 -10.69 -9.42 4.38
CA ASP A 42 -9.27 -9.73 4.18
C ASP A 42 -8.37 -8.48 4.22
N ILE A 43 -8.83 -7.33 3.71
CA ILE A 43 -8.05 -6.08 3.79
C ILE A 43 -7.93 -5.60 5.23
N ASP A 44 -9.00 -5.72 6.04
CA ASP A 44 -9.04 -5.27 7.43
C ASP A 44 -8.03 -6.03 8.32
N LYS A 45 -7.75 -7.31 8.03
CA LYS A 45 -6.69 -8.08 8.73
C LYS A 45 -5.28 -7.50 8.49
N ILE A 46 -5.12 -6.69 7.44
CA ILE A 46 -3.86 -6.10 7.03
C ILE A 46 -3.77 -4.65 7.48
N THR A 47 -4.85 -3.87 7.29
CA THR A 47 -4.87 -2.41 7.43
C THR A 47 -5.81 -1.89 8.52
N GLY A 48 -6.57 -2.76 9.22
CA GLY A 48 -7.63 -2.35 10.14
C GLY A 48 -7.16 -1.53 11.35
N ASP A 49 -5.88 -1.63 11.71
CA ASP A 49 -5.28 -0.83 12.79
C ASP A 49 -4.81 0.56 12.32
N LEU A 50 -4.89 0.86 11.01
CA LEU A 50 -4.52 2.16 10.48
C LEU A 50 -5.67 3.15 10.65
N PRO A 51 -5.39 4.40 11.07
CA PRO A 51 -6.39 5.45 11.05
C PRO A 51 -6.78 5.76 9.60
N LEU A 52 -8.01 6.23 9.43
CA LEU A 52 -8.41 6.87 8.18
C LEU A 52 -7.67 8.20 8.02
N LEU A 53 -7.35 8.54 6.76
CA LEU A 53 -6.61 9.76 6.39
C LEU A 53 -7.40 11.03 6.68
#